data_AF-A0A970KBK9-F1
#
_entry.id   AF-A0A970KBK9-F1
#
_cell.length_a   1.000
_cell.length_b   1.000
_cell.length_c   1.000
_cell.angle_alpha   90.00
_cell.angle_beta   90.00
_cell.angle_gamma   90.00
#
_symmetry.space_group_name_H-M   'P 1'
#
loop_
_entity.id
_entity.type
_entity.pdbx_description
1 polymer ?
#
loop_
_entity_poly.entity_id
_entity_poly.type
_entity_poly.pdbx_seq_one_letter_code
_entity_poly.pdbx_strand_id
1 'polypeptide(L)'
;AYEPVWAIGTGKTATPSQAQEVHNLIRNWLKSNYSDKVAEKLSLLYGGSIKPGNLKELLDCEDIDGGLIGGASLKEEDFLEMVQIGMKSKGQEC
;
A
#
# COMPACT_ATOMS: atom_id res chain seq x y z
N ALA A 1 -7.66 2.53 -4.39
CA ALA A 1 -6.38 1.78 -4.35
C ALA A 1 -5.64 2.07 -5.65
N TYR A 2 -4.31 2.14 -5.61
CA TYR A 2 -3.47 2.21 -6.80
C TYR A 2 -3.01 0.80 -7.19
N GLU A 3 -3.33 0.37 -8.41
CA GLU A 3 -2.98 -0.95 -8.92
C GLU A 3 -2.02 -0.79 -10.12
N PRO A 4 -0.72 -1.11 -9.97
CA PRO A 4 0.25 -1.06 -11.06
C PRO A 4 0.03 -2.22 -12.04
N VAL A 5 -0.98 -2.13 -12.92
CA VAL A 5 -1.37 -3.20 -13.86
C VAL A 5 -0.19 -3.73 -14.68
N TRP A 6 0.77 -2.87 -15.01
CA TRP A 6 1.99 -3.25 -15.74
C TRP A 6 2.89 -4.26 -14.98
N ALA A 7 2.74 -4.38 -13.66
CA ALA A 7 3.46 -5.29 -12.78
C ALA A 7 2.59 -6.48 -12.27
N ILE A 8 1.31 -6.55 -12.64
CA ILE A 8 0.42 -7.65 -12.19
C ILE A 8 0.50 -8.80 -13.18
N GLY A 9 0.93 -9.98 -12.72
CA GLY A 9 0.99 -11.21 -13.54
C GLY A 9 2.09 -11.22 -14.62
N THR A 10 2.98 -10.23 -14.65
CA THR A 10 4.04 -10.09 -15.66
C THR A 10 5.42 -10.61 -15.22
N GLY A 11 5.54 -11.07 -13.97
CA GLY A 11 6.82 -11.42 -13.35
C GLY A 11 7.68 -10.21 -12.96
N LYS A 12 7.24 -8.99 -13.28
CA LYS A 12 7.84 -7.74 -12.81
C LYS A 12 7.14 -7.31 -11.53
N THR A 13 7.88 -6.75 -10.58
CA THR A 13 7.31 -6.23 -9.33
C THR A 13 7.63 -4.74 -9.27
N ALA A 14 6.61 -3.90 -9.04
CA ALA A 14 6.85 -2.49 -8.78
C ALA A 14 7.59 -2.36 -7.44
N THR A 15 8.66 -1.57 -7.42
CA THR A 15 9.45 -1.37 -6.21
C THR A 15 8.69 -0.46 -5.22
N PRO A 16 9.04 -0.48 -3.92
CA PRO A 16 8.46 0.46 -2.95
C PRO A 16 8.62 1.93 -3.37
N SER A 17 9.77 2.28 -3.96
CA SER A 17 10.01 3.63 -4.51
C SER A 17 9.04 4.00 -5.64
N GLN A 18 8.79 3.08 -6.58
CA GLN A 18 7.81 3.30 -7.65
C GLN A 18 6.38 3.41 -7.12
N ALA A 19 6.03 2.63 -6.09
CA ALA A 19 4.73 2.71 -5.44
C ALA A 19 4.55 4.06 -4.72
N GLN A 20 5.57 4.49 -3.97
CA GLN A 20 5.60 5.78 -3.28
C GLN A 20 5.50 6.95 -4.25
N GLU A 21 6.22 6.92 -5.38
CA GLU A 21 6.16 7.97 -6.40
C GLU A 21 4.72 8.19 -6.88
N VAL A 22 4.01 7.12 -7.24
CA VAL A 22 2.63 7.25 -7.75
C VAL A 22 1.66 7.64 -6.65
N HIS A 23 1.82 7.11 -5.43
CA HIS A 23 1.00 7.51 -4.30
C HIS A 23 1.16 8.99 -3.94
N ASN A 24 2.39 9.51 -3.97
CA ASN A 24 2.67 10.92 -3.75
C ASN A 24 2.02 11.80 -4.83
N LEU A 25 2.09 11.38 -6.10
CA LEU A 25 1.40 12.07 -7.20
C LEU A 25 -0.12 12.11 -6.98
N ILE A 26 -0.73 11.00 -6.56
CA ILE A 26 -2.16 10.93 -6.24
C ILE A 26 -2.50 11.85 -5.07
N ARG A 27 -1.69 11.84 -3.99
CA ARG A 27 -1.86 12.71 -2.82
C ARG A 27 -1.84 14.18 -3.22
N ASN A 28 -0.84 14.59 -4.01
CA ASN A 28 -0.71 15.96 -4.49
C ASN A 28 -1.86 16.36 -5.40
N TRP A 29 -2.32 15.45 -6.28
CA TRP A 29 -3.50 15.70 -7.11
C TRP A 29 -4.76 15.93 -6.26
N LEU A 30 -4.94 15.16 -5.18
CA LEU A 30 -6.05 15.36 -4.23
C LEU A 30 -5.97 16.70 -3.50
N LYS A 31 -4.76 17.11 -3.08
CA LYS A 31 -4.53 18.43 -2.46
C LYS A 31 -4.94 19.56 -3.40
N SER A 32 -4.49 19.49 -4.66
CA SER A 32 -4.76 20.54 -5.66
C SER A 32 -6.22 20.62 -6.13
N ASN A 33 -6.94 19.49 -6.20
CA ASN A 33 -8.29 19.45 -6.75
C ASN A 33 -9.39 19.49 -5.69
N TYR A 34 -9.07 19.25 -4.42
CA TYR A 34 -10.04 19.23 -3.32
C TYR A 34 -9.58 20.06 -2.14
N SER A 35 -8.70 19.52 -1.29
CA SER A 35 -8.08 20.21 -0.15
C SER A 35 -7.05 19.31 0.54
N ASP A 36 -6.15 19.90 1.32
CA ASP A 36 -5.22 19.16 2.17
C ASP A 36 -5.94 18.21 3.12
N LYS A 37 -7.02 18.68 3.76
CA LYS A 37 -7.84 17.87 4.68
C LYS A 37 -8.43 16.62 4.03
N VAL A 38 -8.85 16.70 2.76
CA VAL A 38 -9.36 15.53 2.02
C VAL A 38 -8.20 14.60 1.68
N ALA A 39 -7.09 15.14 1.19
CA ALA A 39 -5.92 14.36 0.81
C ALA A 39 -5.32 13.57 1.99
N GLU A 40 -5.25 14.17 3.18
CA GLU A 40 -4.71 13.53 4.40
C GLU A 40 -5.64 12.48 4.98
N LYS A 41 -6.96 12.64 4.83
CA LYS A 41 -7.95 11.69 5.39
C LYS A 41 -8.23 10.49 4.49
N LEU A 42 -7.99 10.61 3.18
CA LEU A 42 -8.26 9.53 2.24
C LEU A 42 -7.17 8.45 2.36
N SER A 43 -7.56 7.20 2.61
CA SER A 43 -6.63 6.07 2.58
C SER A 43 -6.22 5.72 1.14
N LEU A 44 -4.94 5.84 0.83
CA LEU A 44 -4.36 5.37 -0.42
C LEU A 44 -3.73 3.99 -0.23
N LEU A 45 -4.46 2.96 -0.64
CA LEU A 45 -4.00 1.58 -0.58
C LEU A 45 -3.19 1.21 -1.82
N TYR A 46 -2.11 0.47 -1.64
CA TYR A 46 -1.36 -0.16 -2.71
C TYR A 46 -1.99 -1.51 -3.07
N GLY A 47 -2.23 -1.77 -4.34
CA GLY A 47 -2.88 -2.99 -4.85
C GLY A 47 -2.01 -3.81 -5.80
N GLY A 48 -0.68 -3.65 -5.73
CA GLY A 48 0.24 -4.49 -6.48
C GLY A 48 0.47 -5.85 -5.83
N SER A 49 1.56 -6.52 -6.24
CA SER A 49 1.95 -7.82 -5.69
C SER A 49 2.48 -7.68 -4.26
N ILE A 50 1.59 -7.87 -3.28
CA ILE A 50 1.91 -7.84 -1.85
C ILE A 50 2.04 -9.27 -1.32
N LYS A 51 3.06 -9.47 -0.49
CA LYS A 51 3.35 -10.70 0.26
C LYS A 51 3.84 -10.32 1.66
N PRO A 52 3.83 -11.22 2.64
CA PRO A 52 4.36 -10.91 3.97
C PRO A 52 5.78 -10.33 3.93
N GLY A 53 6.64 -10.89 3.07
CA GLY A 53 8.05 -10.48 2.95
C GLY A 53 8.32 -9.09 2.35
N ASN A 54 7.34 -8.42 1.73
CA ASN A 54 7.53 -7.07 1.20
C ASN A 54 6.57 -6.02 1.80
N LEU A 55 5.58 -6.45 2.58
CA LEU A 55 4.56 -5.55 3.11
C LEU A 55 5.15 -4.46 4.00
N LYS A 56 6.13 -4.80 4.85
CA LYS A 56 6.73 -3.81 5.76
C LYS A 56 7.37 -2.65 4.99
N GLU A 57 8.18 -2.94 3.96
CA GLU A 57 8.84 -1.91 3.15
C GLU A 57 7.82 -1.02 2.41
N LEU A 58 6.70 -1.60 1.98
CA LEU A 58 5.60 -0.85 1.39
C LEU A 58 4.90 0.05 2.41
N LEU A 59 4.70 -0.40 3.65
CA LEU A 59 4.08 0.39 4.71
C LEU A 59 5.01 1.44 5.34
N ASP A 60 6.33 1.30 5.15
CA ASP A 60 7.32 2.32 5.54
C ASP A 60 7.31 3.53 4.56
N CYS A 61 6.60 3.42 3.42
CA CYS A 61 6.44 4.51 2.46
C CYS A 61 5.38 5.52 2.93
N GLU A 62 5.74 6.81 2.94
CA GLU A 62 4.95 7.91 3.52
C GLU A 62 3.50 7.98 3.04
N ASP A 63 3.25 7.77 1.74
CA ASP A 63 1.93 7.93 1.14
C ASP A 63 1.16 6.60 0.95
N ILE A 64 1.70 5.48 1.46
CA ILE A 64 1.05 4.16 1.38
C ILE A 64 0.35 3.85 2.71
N ASP A 65 -0.98 3.84 2.68
CA ASP A 65 -1.79 3.70 3.89
C ASP A 65 -2.16 2.25 4.25
N GLY A 66 -1.88 1.30 3.36
CA GLY A 66 -2.26 -0.09 3.50
C GLY A 66 -2.21 -0.87 2.18
N GLY A 67 -2.66 -2.12 2.23
CA GLY A 67 -2.68 -3.02 1.07
C GLY A 67 -4.09 -3.45 0.65
N LEU A 68 -4.33 -3.50 -0.65
CA LEU A 68 -5.43 -4.25 -1.26
C LEU A 68 -4.88 -5.61 -1.70
N ILE A 69 -5.12 -6.65 -0.90
CA ILE A 69 -4.43 -7.93 -1.02
C ILE A 69 -5.16 -8.85 -2.01
N GLY A 70 -4.46 -9.26 -3.07
CA GLY A 70 -4.93 -10.25 -4.04
C GLY A 70 -4.73 -11.70 -3.56
N GLY A 71 -4.05 -12.53 -4.36
CA GLY A 71 -3.95 -13.98 -4.11
C GLY A 71 -3.36 -14.40 -2.76
N ALA A 72 -2.53 -13.56 -2.12
CA ALA A 72 -2.02 -13.82 -0.78
C ALA A 72 -3.12 -13.80 0.31
N SER A 73 -4.28 -13.19 0.03
CA SER A 73 -5.45 -13.23 0.94
C SER A 73 -6.13 -14.59 0.99
N LEU A 74 -5.90 -15.46 0.01
CA LEU A 74 -6.50 -16.80 -0.07
C LEU A 74 -5.77 -17.84 0.78
N LYS A 75 -4.64 -17.46 1.38
CA LYS A 75 -3.86 -18.28 2.29
C LYS A 75 -3.98 -17.67 3.68
N GLU A 76 -4.60 -18.40 4.59
CA GLU A 76 -4.88 -17.93 5.95
C GLU A 76 -3.63 -17.43 6.66
N GLU A 77 -2.56 -18.24 6.66
CA GLU A 77 -1.29 -17.91 7.32
C GLU A 77 -0.68 -16.61 6.77
N ASP A 78 -0.57 -16.48 5.44
CA ASP A 78 -0.04 -15.28 4.79
C ASP A 78 -0.90 -14.05 5.14
N PHE A 79 -2.23 -14.17 5.07
CA PHE A 79 -3.14 -13.04 5.31
C PHE A 79 -3.12 -12.58 6.77
N LEU A 80 -3.09 -13.51 7.73
CA LEU A 80 -2.97 -13.19 9.16
C LEU A 80 -1.61 -12.58 9.50
N GLU A 81 -0.53 -13.01 8.84
CA GLU A 81 0.78 -12.37 9.00
C GLU A 81 0.75 -10.92 8.50
N MET A 82 0.17 -10.68 7.31
CA MET A 82 0.01 -9.32 6.76
C MET A 82 -0.86 -8.43 7.64
N VAL A 83 -1.98 -8.99 8.12
CA VAL A 83 -2.62 -8.72 9.42
C VAL A 83 -1.79 -7.94 10.43
N GLN A 84 -0.93 -8.73 11.08
CA GLN A 84 -0.07 -8.35 12.18
C GLN A 84 1.00 -7.33 11.78
N ILE A 85 1.56 -7.44 10.58
CA ILE A 85 2.53 -6.46 10.05
C ILE A 85 1.86 -5.08 9.97
N GLY A 86 0.64 -5.01 9.41
CA GLY A 86 -0.12 -3.76 9.29
C GLY A 86 -0.50 -3.15 10.64
N MET A 87 -0.85 -3.98 11.62
CA MET A 87 -1.13 -3.52 12.99
C MET A 87 0.11 -2.95 13.69
N LYS A 88 1.31 -3.45 13.36
CA LYS A 88 2.58 -2.99 13.95
C LYS A 88 3.13 -1.72 13.28
N SER A 89 2.78 -1.45 12.03
CA SER A 89 3.36 -0.34 11.26
C SER A 89 2.68 1.01 11.51
N LYS A 90 1.40 1.04 11.90
CA LYS A 90 0.71 2.27 12.34
C LYS A 90 0.54 2.20 13.85
N GLY A 91 1.30 3.03 14.57
CA GLY A 91 1.50 2.92 16.01
C GLY A 91 0.24 2.64 16.83
N GLN A 92 0.24 1.49 17.51
CA GLN A 92 -0.10 1.38 18.92
C GLN A 92 0.51 0.10 19.51
N GLU A 93 1.08 0.25 20.71
CA GLU A 93 1.66 -0.79 21.57
C GLU A 93 0.65 -1.91 21.88
N CYS A 94 1.16 -3.12 22.14
CA CYS A 94 0.43 -4.13 22.92
C CYS A 94 0.15 -3.62 24.33
#